data_AF-A0A828Y215-F1
#
_entry.id   AF-A0A828Y215-F1
#
_cell.length_a   1.000
_cell.length_b   1.000
_cell.length_c   1.000
_cell.angle_alpha   90.00
_cell.angle_beta   90.00
_cell.angle_gamma   90.00
#
_symmetry.space_group_name_H-M   'P 1'
#
loop_
_entity.id
_entity.type
_entity.pdbx_description
1 polymer ?
#
loop_
_entity_poly.entity_id
_entity_poly.type
_entity_poly.pdbx_seq_one_letter_code
_entity_poly.pdbx_strand_id
1 'polypeptide(L)'
;MATTFLILLLFALFASTLAFIFTGVLILILLIHPLLLNWIGKLYGQEDIADEVHFAKTKDGWNLALHRHVPIQPNPQLAPVLVVHGIATNKFVIDLDRRHSLPYYLKLRGYDVFAVSLRGCGRSYHESPTRYEDFTFDDIVKYDVPAMIEKVKKITGSDRISYVGHSMGAMILYSHFCISEHKKDVEDIAAFVSLGGPGNLNHIGITLIGILSRFPRARKMLDLKFGASILAPLAGELYTPIDEILYNPKTTSSKTVKKIMKNAIENVSDGVTEQFMRWIETKQMHSLNGFYDYVQLQKKISVPSLFIAGEKDVIATPESVRSVYENSSSKKKEFRVISKINGASDDYGHACLVMGDRAEDDVFQYVESFLKKHGLRDQPGIGIKIKEGILSALFRFRN
;
A
#
# COMPACT_ATOMS: atom_id res chain seq x y z
N MET A 1 7.41 65.92 4.26
CA MET A 1 7.07 65.21 5.52
C MET A 1 5.59 64.82 5.58
N ALA A 2 4.64 65.74 5.39
CA ALA A 2 3.19 65.43 5.45
C ALA A 2 2.72 64.40 4.38
N THR A 3 3.20 64.49 3.14
CA THR A 3 2.81 63.57 2.05
C THR A 3 3.30 62.14 2.28
N THR A 4 4.54 61.97 2.76
CA THR A 4 5.10 60.66 3.12
C THR A 4 4.36 60.04 4.30
N PHE A 5 4.00 60.85 5.31
CA PHE A 5 3.20 60.41 6.45
C PHE A 5 1.80 59.93 6.02
N LEU A 6 1.14 60.65 5.12
CA LEU A 6 -0.18 60.27 4.59
C LEU A 6 -0.14 58.96 3.79
N ILE A 7 0.89 58.76 2.96
CA ILE A 7 1.08 57.51 2.20
C ILE A 7 1.29 56.32 3.14
N LEU A 8 2.12 56.47 4.17
CA LEU A 8 2.36 55.43 5.16
C LEU A 8 1.09 55.09 5.96
N LEU A 9 0.29 56.10 6.31
CA LEU A 9 -0.99 55.91 7.01
C LEU A 9 -2.01 55.15 6.13
N LEU A 10 -2.15 55.52 4.86
CA LEU A 10 -3.03 54.84 3.91
C LEU A 10 -2.60 53.39 3.66
N PHE A 11 -1.30 53.14 3.55
CA PHE A 11 -0.77 51.78 3.41
C PHE A 11 -1.03 50.92 4.67
N ALA A 12 -0.86 51.49 5.86
CA ALA A 12 -1.16 50.80 7.12
C ALA A 12 -2.67 50.48 7.26
N LEU A 13 -3.55 51.41 6.86
CA LEU A 13 -5.01 51.19 6.83
C LEU A 13 -5.41 50.12 5.81
N PHE A 14 -4.79 50.11 4.63
CA PHE A 14 -5.00 49.08 3.63
C PHE A 14 -4.53 47.70 4.10
N ALA A 15 -3.31 47.62 4.63
CA ALA A 15 -2.74 46.37 5.15
C ALA A 15 -3.55 45.80 6.32
N SER A 16 -4.00 46.66 7.25
CA SER A 16 -4.86 46.23 8.37
C SER A 16 -6.22 45.75 7.90
N THR A 17 -6.86 46.45 6.96
CA THR A 17 -8.14 46.00 6.36
C THR A 17 -7.99 44.64 5.68
N LEU A 18 -6.91 44.44 4.92
CA LEU A 18 -6.61 43.15 4.29
C LEU A 18 -6.36 42.05 5.33
N ALA A 19 -5.66 42.36 6.42
CA ALA A 19 -5.43 41.42 7.52
C ALA A 19 -6.74 41.04 8.24
N PHE A 20 -7.66 41.99 8.45
CA PHE A 20 -8.99 41.72 9.01
C PHE A 20 -9.83 40.86 8.07
N ILE A 21 -9.84 41.15 6.77
CA ILE A 21 -10.54 40.33 5.78
C ILE A 21 -9.96 38.91 5.77
N PHE A 22 -8.63 38.77 5.70
CA PHE A 22 -7.96 37.48 5.70
C PHE A 22 -8.26 36.68 6.98
N THR A 23 -8.23 37.34 8.14
CA THR A 23 -8.55 36.72 9.43
C THR A 23 -10.03 36.33 9.49
N GLY A 24 -10.94 37.18 9.02
CA GLY A 24 -12.37 36.87 8.91
C GLY A 24 -12.64 35.66 8.01
N VAL A 25 -11.94 35.56 6.87
CA VAL A 25 -12.00 34.39 5.97
C VAL A 25 -11.45 33.15 6.66
N LEU A 26 -10.32 33.24 7.37
CA LEU A 26 -9.74 32.11 8.09
C LEU A 26 -10.67 31.60 9.21
N ILE A 27 -11.27 32.52 9.98
CA ILE A 27 -12.28 32.20 10.99
C ILE A 27 -13.50 31.53 10.33
N LEU A 28 -13.98 32.06 9.22
CA LEU A 28 -15.11 31.48 8.49
C LEU A 28 -14.79 30.05 8.01
N ILE A 29 -13.59 29.83 7.45
CA ILE A 29 -13.11 28.50 7.06
C ILE A 29 -13.11 27.57 8.28
N LEU A 30 -12.55 28.02 9.41
CA LEU A 30 -12.51 27.24 10.65
C LEU A 30 -13.91 26.94 11.21
N LEU A 31 -14.89 27.84 11.08
CA LEU A 31 -16.26 27.61 11.51
C LEU A 31 -17.02 26.64 10.57
N ILE A 32 -16.76 26.72 9.26
CA ILE A 32 -17.45 25.90 8.25
C ILE A 32 -16.81 24.52 8.11
N HIS A 33 -15.51 24.37 8.41
CA HIS A 33 -14.78 23.13 8.13
C HIS A 33 -15.43 21.85 8.72
N PRO A 34 -16.03 21.82 9.93
CA PRO A 34 -16.62 20.59 10.44
C PRO A 34 -17.86 20.18 9.65
N LEU A 35 -18.67 21.17 9.24
CA LEU A 35 -19.84 20.96 8.39
C LEU A 35 -19.42 20.49 7.00
N LEU A 36 -18.38 21.11 6.44
CA LEU A 36 -17.79 20.71 5.17
C LEU A 36 -17.27 19.27 5.22
N LEU A 37 -16.46 18.91 6.22
CA LEU A 37 -15.93 17.56 6.38
C LEU A 37 -17.04 16.51 6.55
N ASN A 38 -18.09 16.83 7.30
CA ASN A 38 -19.26 15.95 7.44
C ASN A 38 -19.98 15.77 6.09
N TRP A 39 -20.18 16.85 5.34
CA TRP A 39 -20.78 16.79 4.01
C TRP A 39 -19.94 15.98 3.02
N ILE A 40 -18.62 16.20 2.97
CA ILE A 40 -17.68 15.40 2.17
C ILE A 40 -17.73 13.93 2.60
N GLY A 41 -17.78 13.67 3.90
CA GLY A 41 -17.94 12.32 4.45
C GLY A 41 -19.20 11.61 3.96
N LYS A 42 -20.35 12.31 3.91
CA LYS A 42 -21.60 11.73 3.39
C LYS A 42 -21.55 11.45 1.89
N LEU A 43 -20.84 12.26 1.11
CA LEU A 43 -20.78 12.11 -0.35
C LEU A 43 -19.75 11.08 -0.81
N TYR A 44 -18.58 11.05 -0.17
CA TYR A 44 -17.43 10.28 -0.66
C TYR A 44 -16.93 9.24 0.33
N GLY A 45 -17.41 9.26 1.59
CA GLY A 45 -17.09 8.23 2.59
C GLY A 45 -17.50 6.84 2.10
N GLN A 46 -16.64 5.85 2.33
CA GLN A 46 -16.91 4.46 2.01
C GLN A 46 -17.01 3.65 3.31
N GLU A 47 -18.00 2.77 3.35
CA GLU A 47 -18.07 1.75 4.38
C GLU A 47 -17.09 0.62 4.07
N ASP A 48 -16.74 -0.12 5.11
CA ASP A 48 -15.90 -1.29 4.98
C ASP A 48 -16.69 -2.45 4.37
N ILE A 49 -16.25 -2.95 3.22
CA ILE A 49 -16.93 -4.05 2.51
C ILE A 49 -16.44 -5.44 2.93
N ALA A 50 -15.47 -5.53 3.84
CA ALA A 50 -15.00 -6.79 4.42
C ALA A 50 -16.07 -7.43 5.32
N ASP A 51 -16.06 -8.77 5.40
CA ASP A 51 -17.02 -9.53 6.22
C ASP A 51 -16.65 -9.50 7.71
N GLU A 52 -15.34 -9.53 7.99
CA GLU A 52 -14.80 -9.58 9.35
C GLU A 52 -13.58 -8.65 9.46
N VAL A 53 -13.33 -8.13 10.66
CA VAL A 53 -12.09 -7.41 10.98
C VAL A 53 -11.40 -8.08 12.14
N HIS A 54 -10.16 -8.50 11.90
CA HIS A 54 -9.28 -9.13 12.89
C HIS A 54 -8.12 -8.20 13.22
N PHE A 55 -7.48 -8.41 14.36
CA PHE A 55 -6.28 -7.67 14.74
C PHE A 55 -5.08 -8.61 14.91
N ALA A 56 -3.98 -8.30 14.22
CA ALA A 56 -2.69 -8.93 14.39
C ALA A 56 -1.84 -8.11 15.36
N LYS A 57 -1.52 -8.70 16.53
CA LYS A 57 -0.72 -8.03 17.55
C LYS A 57 0.77 -8.21 17.25
N THR A 58 1.50 -7.10 17.10
CA THR A 58 2.95 -7.10 16.89
C THR A 58 3.69 -7.17 18.23
N LYS A 59 4.97 -7.55 18.18
CA LYS A 59 5.81 -7.64 19.39
C LYS A 59 6.04 -6.28 20.06
N ASP A 60 5.99 -5.19 19.28
CA ASP A 60 6.20 -3.84 19.76
C ASP A 60 4.91 -3.11 20.17
N GLY A 61 3.75 -3.78 20.17
CA GLY A 61 2.50 -3.27 20.77
C GLY A 61 1.47 -2.70 19.79
N TRP A 62 1.66 -2.87 18.48
CA TRP A 62 0.67 -2.52 17.47
C TRP A 62 -0.38 -3.62 17.32
N ASN A 63 -1.62 -3.22 17.03
CA ASN A 63 -2.72 -4.07 16.61
C ASN A 63 -3.10 -3.69 15.18
N LEU A 64 -2.65 -4.50 14.21
CA LEU A 64 -2.87 -4.27 12.78
C LEU A 64 -4.23 -4.80 12.36
N ALA A 65 -5.07 -3.94 11.78
CA ALA A 65 -6.39 -4.33 11.30
C ALA A 65 -6.29 -5.14 10.00
N LEU A 66 -6.77 -6.37 10.04
CA LEU A 66 -6.90 -7.29 8.91
C LEU A 66 -8.36 -7.41 8.52
N HIS A 67 -8.72 -6.86 7.37
CA HIS A 67 -10.07 -6.82 6.84
C HIS A 67 -10.28 -8.03 5.94
N ARG A 68 -11.01 -9.02 6.46
CA ARG A 68 -11.14 -10.33 5.86
C ARG A 68 -12.37 -10.40 4.95
N HIS A 69 -12.13 -10.87 3.74
CA HIS A 69 -13.11 -11.21 2.73
C HIS A 69 -13.21 -12.74 2.65
N VAL A 70 -14.28 -13.29 3.22
CA VAL A 70 -14.51 -14.74 3.31
C VAL A 70 -15.15 -15.25 2.02
N PRO A 71 -14.56 -16.24 1.33
CA PRO A 71 -15.08 -16.74 0.06
C PRO A 71 -16.42 -17.44 0.25
N ILE A 72 -17.35 -17.18 -0.68
CA ILE A 72 -18.67 -17.83 -0.70
C ILE A 72 -18.52 -19.34 -0.93
N GLN A 73 -17.60 -19.71 -1.82
CA GLN A 73 -17.25 -21.10 -2.12
C GLN A 73 -15.73 -21.25 -1.97
N PRO A 74 -15.22 -21.60 -0.78
CA PRO A 74 -13.80 -21.72 -0.53
C PRO A 74 -13.15 -22.78 -1.42
N ASN A 75 -12.00 -22.47 -2.03
CA ASN A 75 -11.18 -23.48 -2.68
C ASN A 75 -10.12 -23.99 -1.70
N PRO A 76 -10.21 -25.25 -1.23
CA PRO A 76 -9.32 -25.77 -0.20
C PRO A 76 -7.87 -25.97 -0.66
N GLN A 77 -7.55 -25.79 -1.94
CA GLN A 77 -6.19 -25.89 -2.45
C GLN A 77 -5.44 -24.54 -2.42
N LEU A 78 -6.17 -23.41 -2.36
CA LEU A 78 -5.59 -22.08 -2.47
C LEU A 78 -5.16 -21.54 -1.10
N ALA A 79 -3.93 -21.03 -1.04
CA ALA A 79 -3.44 -20.31 0.12
C ALA A 79 -4.27 -19.04 0.34
N PRO A 80 -4.54 -18.65 1.61
CA PRO A 80 -5.15 -17.36 1.88
C PRO A 80 -4.22 -16.24 1.40
N VAL A 81 -4.81 -15.11 1.00
CA VAL A 81 -4.08 -14.00 0.40
C VAL A 81 -4.03 -12.83 1.36
N LEU A 82 -2.82 -12.36 1.69
CA LEU A 82 -2.60 -11.10 2.39
C LEU A 82 -2.33 -10.00 1.36
N VAL A 83 -3.11 -8.92 1.42
CA VAL A 83 -3.04 -7.78 0.50
C VAL A 83 -2.59 -6.54 1.27
N VAL A 84 -1.46 -5.95 0.87
CA VAL A 84 -0.77 -4.89 1.61
C VAL A 84 -0.62 -3.62 0.76
N HIS A 85 -1.10 -2.51 1.29
CA HIS A 85 -1.09 -1.20 0.63
C HIS A 85 0.29 -0.51 0.65
N GLY A 86 0.40 0.58 -0.10
CA GLY A 86 1.60 1.40 -0.22
C GLY A 86 1.76 2.47 0.87
N ILE A 87 2.76 3.32 0.68
CA ILE A 87 3.02 4.48 1.55
C ILE A 87 1.87 5.49 1.47
N ALA A 88 1.66 6.26 2.56
CA ALA A 88 0.65 7.34 2.64
C ALA A 88 -0.80 6.91 2.33
N THR A 89 -1.10 5.62 2.45
CA THR A 89 -2.42 5.06 2.21
C THR A 89 -2.83 4.08 3.30
N ASN A 90 -4.06 3.58 3.26
CA ASN A 90 -4.55 2.43 4.01
C ASN A 90 -5.19 1.40 3.05
N LYS A 91 -5.88 0.38 3.59
CA LYS A 91 -6.52 -0.68 2.79
C LYS A 91 -7.42 -0.16 1.66
N PHE A 92 -8.09 0.99 1.84
CA PHE A 92 -9.10 1.48 0.88
C PHE A 92 -8.49 1.84 -0.48
N VAL A 93 -7.16 1.94 -0.62
CA VAL A 93 -6.53 2.13 -1.93
C VAL A 93 -6.67 0.91 -2.85
N ILE A 94 -6.79 -0.28 -2.26
CA ILE A 94 -6.87 -1.58 -2.95
C ILE A 94 -8.16 -2.36 -2.63
N ASP A 95 -8.96 -1.85 -1.70
CA ASP A 95 -10.23 -2.41 -1.21
C ASP A 95 -11.26 -1.30 -0.94
N LEU A 96 -11.59 -0.53 -2.00
CA LEU A 96 -12.42 0.68 -1.87
C LEU A 96 -13.92 0.38 -1.83
N ASP A 97 -14.39 -0.31 -2.86
CA ASP A 97 -15.76 -0.75 -3.05
C ASP A 97 -15.77 -2.03 -3.90
N ARG A 98 -16.95 -2.61 -4.13
CA ARG A 98 -17.09 -3.91 -4.81
C ARG A 98 -16.55 -3.96 -6.24
N ARG A 99 -16.24 -2.82 -6.86
CA ARG A 99 -15.67 -2.72 -8.22
C ARG A 99 -14.18 -2.35 -8.24
N HIS A 100 -13.70 -1.74 -7.15
CA HIS A 100 -12.31 -1.30 -7.01
C HIS A 100 -11.70 -2.02 -5.80
N SER A 101 -11.77 -3.35 -5.83
CA SER A 101 -11.28 -4.19 -4.73
C SER A 101 -10.71 -5.50 -5.26
N LEU A 102 -9.39 -5.61 -5.24
CA LEU A 102 -8.71 -6.89 -5.49
C LEU A 102 -9.13 -7.96 -4.46
N PRO A 103 -9.25 -7.65 -3.15
CA PRO A 103 -9.76 -8.60 -2.16
C PRO A 103 -11.15 -9.14 -2.49
N TYR A 104 -12.09 -8.26 -2.85
CA TYR A 104 -13.45 -8.68 -3.21
C TYR A 104 -13.46 -9.48 -4.52
N TYR A 105 -12.68 -9.07 -5.52
CA TYR A 105 -12.50 -9.80 -6.77
C TYR A 105 -12.01 -11.25 -6.54
N LEU A 106 -11.02 -11.43 -5.66
CA LEU A 106 -10.46 -12.73 -5.30
C LEU A 106 -11.42 -13.56 -4.42
N LYS A 107 -12.15 -12.93 -3.49
CA LYS A 107 -13.19 -13.59 -2.68
C LYS A 107 -14.22 -14.31 -3.53
N LEU A 108 -14.68 -13.66 -4.61
CA LEU A 108 -15.64 -14.26 -5.55
C LEU A 108 -15.09 -15.49 -6.29
N ARG A 109 -13.77 -15.72 -6.24
CA ARG A 109 -13.05 -16.83 -6.89
C ARG A 109 -12.53 -17.87 -5.91
N GLY A 110 -13.02 -17.85 -4.67
CA GLY A 110 -12.76 -18.89 -3.68
C GLY A 110 -11.51 -18.67 -2.82
N TYR A 111 -10.90 -17.48 -2.87
CA TYR A 111 -9.77 -17.11 -2.01
C TYR A 111 -10.28 -16.53 -0.68
N ASP A 112 -9.61 -16.89 0.42
CA ASP A 112 -9.74 -16.22 1.72
C ASP A 112 -8.73 -15.08 1.77
N VAL A 113 -9.20 -13.83 1.78
CA VAL A 113 -8.35 -12.65 1.52
C VAL A 113 -8.39 -11.69 2.68
N PHE A 114 -7.24 -11.13 3.04
CA PHE A 114 -7.07 -10.18 4.13
C PHE A 114 -6.44 -8.91 3.58
N ALA A 115 -7.18 -7.81 3.53
CA ALA A 115 -6.63 -6.48 3.25
C ALA A 115 -6.17 -5.86 4.57
N VAL A 116 -4.88 -5.53 4.69
CA VAL A 116 -4.37 -4.92 5.93
C VAL A 116 -4.48 -3.41 5.89
N SER A 117 -4.70 -2.79 7.04
CA SER A 117 -4.23 -1.42 7.29
C SER A 117 -2.93 -1.53 8.09
N LEU A 118 -1.81 -1.02 7.57
CA LEU A 118 -0.51 -1.06 8.27
C LEU A 118 -0.55 -0.24 9.57
N ARG A 119 0.50 -0.36 10.39
CA ARG A 119 0.66 0.49 11.58
C ARG A 119 0.51 1.97 11.23
N GLY A 120 -0.14 2.72 12.10
CA GLY A 120 -0.46 4.14 11.90
C GLY A 120 -1.59 4.45 10.91
N CYS A 121 -2.18 3.44 10.26
CA CYS A 121 -3.15 3.62 9.17
C CYS A 121 -4.52 2.99 9.49
N GLY A 122 -5.59 3.58 8.97
CA GLY A 122 -6.93 3.01 9.02
C GLY A 122 -7.43 2.71 10.44
N ARG A 123 -7.78 1.44 10.70
CA ARG A 123 -8.26 0.97 12.02
C ARG A 123 -7.14 0.42 12.91
N SER A 124 -5.90 0.44 12.45
CA SER A 124 -4.76 -0.05 13.23
C SER A 124 -4.41 0.92 14.33
N TYR A 125 -4.10 0.39 15.52
CA TYR A 125 -3.82 1.22 16.69
C TYR A 125 -2.70 0.62 17.53
N HIS A 126 -2.05 1.47 18.31
CA HIS A 126 -1.02 1.07 19.25
C HIS A 126 -1.58 1.05 20.68
N GLU A 127 -1.13 0.12 21.52
CA GLU A 127 -1.62 0.01 22.92
C GLU A 127 -1.18 1.19 23.80
N SER A 128 -0.07 1.84 23.46
CA SER A 128 0.39 3.07 24.12
C SER A 128 0.08 4.32 23.29
N PRO A 129 -0.57 5.35 23.87
CA PRO A 129 -0.89 6.60 23.17
C PRO A 129 0.32 7.51 22.88
N THR A 130 1.48 7.26 23.49
CA THR A 130 2.64 8.17 23.41
C THR A 130 3.68 7.79 22.34
N ARG A 131 3.57 6.60 21.73
CA ARG A 131 4.57 6.06 20.77
C ARG A 131 4.05 5.96 19.32
N TYR A 132 2.93 6.59 19.00
CA TYR A 132 2.16 6.32 17.77
C TYR A 132 2.85 6.76 16.47
N GLU A 133 3.71 7.79 16.49
CA GLU A 133 4.03 8.57 15.27
C GLU A 133 5.44 8.39 14.68
N ASP A 134 6.33 7.62 15.31
CA ASP A 134 7.76 7.61 14.96
C ASP A 134 8.32 6.21 14.63
N PHE A 135 7.48 5.33 14.09
CA PHE A 135 7.96 4.03 13.58
C PHE A 135 8.60 4.19 12.20
N THR A 136 9.45 3.23 11.83
CA THR A 136 10.25 3.27 10.61
C THR A 136 9.79 2.20 9.62
N PHE A 137 10.31 2.22 8.39
CA PHE A 137 10.04 1.14 7.44
C PHE A 137 10.62 -0.19 7.96
N ASP A 138 11.79 -0.15 8.61
CA ASP A 138 12.39 -1.33 9.23
C ASP A 138 11.48 -1.95 10.32
N ASP A 139 10.78 -1.13 11.10
CA ASP A 139 9.84 -1.64 12.11
C ASP A 139 8.66 -2.37 11.47
N ILE A 140 8.13 -1.85 10.34
CA ILE A 140 7.08 -2.54 9.58
C ILE A 140 7.59 -3.91 9.12
N VAL A 141 8.78 -3.95 8.51
CA VAL A 141 9.37 -5.19 8.01
C VAL A 141 9.62 -6.21 9.14
N LYS A 142 10.12 -5.74 10.28
CA LYS A 142 10.56 -6.58 11.39
C LYS A 142 9.41 -7.08 12.26
N TYR A 143 8.38 -6.26 12.47
CA TYR A 143 7.31 -6.56 13.44
C TYR A 143 5.95 -6.79 12.80
N ASP A 144 5.60 -6.08 11.73
CA ASP A 144 4.27 -6.23 11.11
C ASP A 144 4.19 -7.50 10.29
N VAL A 145 5.20 -7.76 9.44
CA VAL A 145 5.18 -8.91 8.53
C VAL A 145 4.98 -10.24 9.26
N PRO A 146 5.77 -10.57 10.32
CA PRO A 146 5.55 -11.80 11.07
C PRO A 146 4.16 -11.86 11.73
N ALA A 147 3.70 -10.75 12.31
CA ALA A 147 2.42 -10.69 13.00
C ALA A 147 1.23 -10.91 12.06
N MET A 148 1.25 -10.28 10.88
CA MET A 148 0.21 -10.44 9.87
C MET A 148 0.17 -11.88 9.34
N ILE A 149 1.32 -12.45 8.97
CA ILE A 149 1.42 -13.82 8.46
C ILE A 149 0.91 -14.82 9.50
N GLU A 150 1.40 -14.73 10.75
CA GLU A 150 0.99 -15.63 11.83
C GLU A 150 -0.51 -15.54 12.09
N LYS A 151 -1.07 -14.32 12.13
CA LYS A 151 -2.50 -14.12 12.36
C LYS A 151 -3.35 -14.74 11.25
N VAL A 152 -3.00 -14.52 9.98
CA VAL A 152 -3.71 -15.11 8.83
C VAL A 152 -3.65 -16.65 8.89
N LYS A 153 -2.46 -17.22 9.14
CA LYS A 153 -2.30 -18.67 9.29
C LYS A 153 -3.14 -19.24 10.42
N LYS A 154 -3.17 -18.56 11.57
CA LYS A 154 -3.98 -18.96 12.73
C LYS A 154 -5.48 -18.94 12.45
N ILE A 155 -5.99 -17.92 11.76
CA ILE A 155 -7.42 -17.81 11.41
C ILE A 155 -7.82 -18.90 10.41
N THR A 156 -6.97 -19.14 9.41
CA THR A 156 -7.33 -19.97 8.26
C THR A 156 -6.91 -21.43 8.38
N GLY A 157 -6.04 -21.76 9.34
CA GLY A 157 -5.41 -23.07 9.45
C GLY A 157 -4.47 -23.41 8.29
N SER A 158 -4.02 -22.41 7.52
CA SER A 158 -3.08 -22.63 6.40
C SER A 158 -1.63 -22.61 6.89
N ASP A 159 -0.80 -23.50 6.36
CA ASP A 159 0.64 -23.50 6.66
C ASP A 159 1.39 -22.36 5.95
N ARG A 160 0.84 -21.86 4.85
CA ARG A 160 1.43 -20.81 4.02
C ARG A 160 0.38 -19.80 3.57
N ILE A 161 0.82 -18.62 3.18
CA ILE A 161 -0.04 -17.57 2.62
C ILE A 161 0.49 -17.12 1.25
N SER A 162 -0.39 -16.60 0.41
CA SER A 162 0.03 -15.75 -0.71
C SER A 162 0.07 -14.30 -0.29
N TYR A 163 1.00 -13.52 -0.84
CA TYR A 163 1.17 -12.11 -0.50
C TYR A 163 1.07 -11.26 -1.77
N VAL A 164 0.23 -10.22 -1.72
CA VAL A 164 0.12 -9.20 -2.77
C VAL A 164 0.46 -7.85 -2.15
N GLY A 165 1.51 -7.20 -2.65
CA GLY A 165 1.92 -5.87 -2.21
C GLY A 165 1.76 -4.84 -3.31
N HIS A 166 1.17 -3.68 -2.98
CA HIS A 166 1.19 -2.50 -3.85
C HIS A 166 2.25 -1.51 -3.36
N SER A 167 3.10 -1.01 -4.27
CA SER A 167 4.09 0.02 -3.94
C SER A 167 4.98 -0.39 -2.75
N MET A 168 5.05 0.42 -1.69
CA MET A 168 5.73 0.08 -0.43
C MET A 168 5.29 -1.27 0.16
N GLY A 169 4.04 -1.68 -0.03
CA GLY A 169 3.52 -2.99 0.37
C GLY A 169 4.32 -4.15 -0.21
N ALA A 170 4.81 -4.03 -1.44
CA ALA A 170 5.71 -5.02 -2.06
C ALA A 170 7.13 -4.92 -1.50
N MET A 171 7.65 -3.69 -1.33
CA MET A 171 8.97 -3.44 -0.73
C MET A 171 9.10 -4.10 0.65
N ILE A 172 8.05 -4.02 1.46
CA ILE A 172 7.99 -4.62 2.80
C ILE A 172 8.32 -6.11 2.75
N LEU A 173 7.74 -6.87 1.81
CA LEU A 173 8.03 -8.31 1.73
C LEU A 173 9.42 -8.59 1.15
N TYR A 174 9.89 -7.83 0.16
CA TYR A 174 11.26 -7.95 -0.33
C TYR A 174 12.25 -7.80 0.82
N SER A 175 12.11 -6.72 1.57
CA SER A 175 12.95 -6.37 2.70
C SER A 175 12.83 -7.40 3.82
N HIS A 176 11.65 -8.00 4.02
CA HIS A 176 11.46 -9.07 4.97
C HIS A 176 12.31 -10.30 4.61
N PHE A 177 12.28 -10.73 3.35
CA PHE A 177 13.18 -11.80 2.89
C PHE A 177 14.67 -11.39 3.00
N CYS A 178 14.97 -10.09 2.85
CA CYS A 178 16.34 -9.58 2.96
C CYS A 178 16.91 -9.73 4.37
N ILE A 179 16.12 -9.36 5.39
CA ILE A 179 16.56 -9.38 6.79
C ILE A 179 16.29 -10.71 7.49
N SER A 180 15.42 -11.55 6.94
CA SER A 180 15.11 -12.85 7.54
C SER A 180 16.35 -13.74 7.60
N GLU A 181 16.56 -14.32 8.77
CA GLU A 181 17.57 -15.36 9.04
C GLU A 181 16.93 -16.76 9.11
N HIS A 182 15.58 -16.83 9.09
CA HIS A 182 14.84 -18.06 9.26
C HIS A 182 14.29 -18.55 7.92
N LYS A 183 14.68 -19.76 7.50
CA LYS A 183 14.12 -20.42 6.31
C LYS A 183 12.58 -20.44 6.32
N LYS A 184 12.01 -20.55 7.52
CA LYS A 184 10.57 -20.53 7.77
C LYS A 184 9.87 -19.31 7.16
N ASP A 185 10.48 -18.13 7.18
CA ASP A 185 9.84 -16.91 6.68
C ASP A 185 9.63 -16.94 5.16
N VAL A 186 10.52 -17.62 4.44
CA VAL A 186 10.37 -17.91 3.01
C VAL A 186 9.35 -19.03 2.78
N GLU A 187 9.40 -20.08 3.61
CA GLU A 187 8.49 -21.22 3.53
C GLU A 187 7.04 -20.84 3.84
N ASP A 188 6.81 -19.83 4.68
CA ASP A 188 5.46 -19.36 5.02
C ASP A 188 4.79 -18.60 3.85
N ILE A 189 5.52 -18.26 2.78
CA ILE A 189 4.99 -17.57 1.59
C ILE A 189 4.85 -18.53 0.41
N ALA A 190 3.62 -18.85 0.01
CA ALA A 190 3.27 -19.70 -1.13
C ALA A 190 3.60 -19.06 -2.48
N ALA A 191 3.16 -17.83 -2.68
CA ALA A 191 3.42 -17.02 -3.87
C ALA A 191 3.40 -15.53 -3.50
N PHE A 192 4.15 -14.74 -4.26
CA PHE A 192 4.27 -13.32 -4.08
C PHE A 192 3.88 -12.56 -5.35
N VAL A 193 3.14 -11.47 -5.21
CA VAL A 193 2.77 -10.56 -6.30
C VAL A 193 3.12 -9.13 -5.92
N SER A 194 3.87 -8.46 -6.78
CA SER A 194 4.20 -7.05 -6.70
C SER A 194 3.40 -6.25 -7.72
N LEU A 195 2.63 -5.27 -7.24
CA LEU A 195 1.93 -4.29 -8.05
C LEU A 195 2.64 -2.93 -7.88
N GLY A 196 3.48 -2.56 -8.84
CA GLY A 196 4.22 -1.30 -8.80
C GLY A 196 5.18 -1.20 -7.61
N GLY A 197 5.80 -2.30 -7.18
CA GLY A 197 6.79 -2.30 -6.11
C GLY A 197 8.19 -1.96 -6.63
N PRO A 198 8.75 -0.76 -6.37
CA PRO A 198 10.03 -0.36 -6.93
C PRO A 198 11.19 -1.15 -6.31
N GLY A 199 12.23 -1.41 -7.10
CA GLY A 199 13.45 -2.08 -6.62
C GLY A 199 14.53 -1.15 -6.12
N ASN A 200 14.48 0.09 -6.58
CA ASN A 200 15.32 1.17 -6.10
C ASN A 200 14.57 2.49 -6.30
N LEU A 201 15.06 3.54 -5.64
CA LEU A 201 14.49 4.89 -5.71
C LEU A 201 15.43 5.86 -6.44
N ASN A 202 16.30 5.34 -7.31
CA ASN A 202 17.41 6.14 -7.83
C ASN A 202 16.93 7.24 -8.79
N HIS A 203 15.88 6.96 -9.54
CA HIS A 203 15.24 7.90 -10.46
C HIS A 203 14.43 8.99 -9.75
N ILE A 204 14.05 8.79 -8.49
CA ILE A 204 13.25 9.77 -7.73
C ILE A 204 14.14 10.94 -7.30
N GLY A 205 13.77 12.14 -7.71
CA GLY A 205 14.39 13.39 -7.25
C GLY A 205 13.80 13.88 -5.94
N ILE A 206 14.54 14.75 -5.24
CA ILE A 206 14.02 15.46 -4.07
C ILE A 206 13.06 16.56 -4.55
N THR A 207 11.79 16.49 -4.15
CA THR A 207 10.79 17.52 -4.44
C THR A 207 10.77 18.59 -3.34
N LEU A 208 10.12 19.75 -3.59
CA LEU A 208 9.94 20.78 -2.55
C LEU A 208 9.23 20.23 -1.31
N ILE A 209 8.23 19.37 -1.51
CA ILE A 209 7.55 18.66 -0.41
C ILE A 209 8.56 17.77 0.31
N GLY A 210 9.39 17.01 -0.42
CA GLY A 210 10.48 16.22 0.18
C GLY A 210 11.46 17.06 1.01
N ILE A 211 11.80 18.28 0.57
CA ILE A 211 12.65 19.22 1.34
C ILE A 211 11.93 19.68 2.61
N LEU A 212 10.66 20.08 2.51
CA LEU A 212 9.88 20.54 3.66
C LEU A 212 9.71 19.41 4.68
N SER A 213 9.51 18.17 4.22
CA SER A 213 9.41 16.98 5.07
C SER A 213 10.68 16.70 5.90
N ARG A 214 11.82 17.36 5.63
CA ARG A 214 13.02 17.25 6.49
C ARG A 214 12.83 17.92 7.84
N PHE A 215 11.95 18.91 7.93
CA PHE A 215 11.76 19.69 9.14
C PHE A 215 10.59 19.10 9.95
N PRO A 216 10.81 18.59 11.18
CA PRO A 216 9.72 18.01 11.99
C PRO A 216 8.52 18.95 12.16
N ARG A 217 8.77 20.26 12.32
CA ARG A 217 7.70 21.26 12.40
C ARG A 217 6.88 21.35 11.11
N ALA A 218 7.52 21.26 9.95
CA ALA A 218 6.82 21.30 8.68
C ALA A 218 6.04 20.00 8.45
N ARG A 219 6.57 18.82 8.82
CA ARG A 219 5.83 17.54 8.79
C ARG A 219 4.54 17.61 9.59
N LYS A 220 4.59 18.15 10.81
CA LYS A 220 3.40 18.36 11.65
C LYS A 220 2.37 19.33 11.04
N MET A 221 2.79 20.22 10.16
CA MET A 221 1.88 21.12 9.42
C MET A 221 1.34 20.48 8.13
N LEU A 222 1.98 19.44 7.61
CA LEU A 222 1.61 18.73 6.39
C LEU A 222 0.70 17.54 6.71
N ASP A 223 -0.53 17.82 7.13
CA ASP A 223 -1.55 16.78 7.33
C ASP A 223 -2.13 16.36 5.96
N LEU A 224 -1.52 15.33 5.36
CA LEU A 224 -1.91 14.75 4.07
C LEU A 224 -3.35 14.25 4.10
N LYS A 225 -3.76 13.60 5.18
CA LYS A 225 -5.12 13.05 5.33
C LYS A 225 -6.17 14.15 5.35
N PHE A 226 -5.93 15.19 6.13
CA PHE A 226 -6.80 16.35 6.20
C PHE A 226 -6.86 17.09 4.85
N GLY A 227 -5.69 17.38 4.27
CA GLY A 227 -5.58 18.04 2.97
C GLY A 227 -6.30 17.27 1.86
N ALA A 228 -6.08 15.96 1.77
CA ALA A 228 -6.77 15.10 0.82
C ALA A 228 -8.28 15.06 1.05
N SER A 229 -8.73 15.01 2.30
CA SER A 229 -10.17 15.05 2.61
C SER A 229 -10.83 16.34 2.16
N ILE A 230 -10.21 17.50 2.40
CA ILE A 230 -10.77 18.81 1.99
C ILE A 230 -10.76 18.97 0.47
N LEU A 231 -9.70 18.51 -0.20
CA LEU A 231 -9.56 18.65 -1.65
C LEU A 231 -10.32 17.58 -2.44
N ALA A 232 -10.81 16.52 -1.80
CA ALA A 232 -11.54 15.43 -2.45
C ALA A 232 -12.65 15.88 -3.42
N PRO A 233 -13.51 16.88 -3.11
CA PRO A 233 -14.56 17.32 -4.05
C PRO A 233 -14.04 17.88 -5.38
N LEU A 234 -12.83 18.43 -5.38
CA LEU A 234 -12.15 19.02 -6.54
C LEU A 234 -11.28 18.01 -7.31
N ALA A 235 -11.05 16.83 -6.73
CA ALA A 235 -10.15 15.84 -7.29
C ALA A 235 -10.65 15.29 -8.63
N GLY A 236 -9.76 15.26 -9.62
CA GLY A 236 -10.07 14.79 -10.97
C GLY A 236 -10.98 15.72 -11.78
N GLU A 237 -11.39 16.88 -11.25
CA GLU A 237 -12.06 17.96 -12.01
C GLU A 237 -11.03 18.95 -12.59
N LEU A 238 -9.92 19.12 -11.88
CA LEU A 238 -8.75 19.88 -12.32
C LEU A 238 -7.57 18.93 -12.36
N TYR A 239 -7.04 18.69 -13.56
CA TYR A 239 -5.88 17.83 -13.76
C TYR A 239 -4.60 18.62 -13.50
N THR A 240 -3.85 18.20 -12.49
CA THR A 240 -2.57 18.79 -12.11
C THR A 240 -1.42 17.83 -12.43
N PRO A 241 -0.17 18.32 -12.54
CA PRO A 241 0.99 17.45 -12.69
C PRO A 241 1.15 16.42 -11.55
N ILE A 242 0.59 16.69 -10.36
CA ILE A 242 0.60 15.74 -9.24
C ILE A 242 -0.29 14.54 -9.52
N ASP A 243 -1.43 14.75 -10.20
CA ASP A 243 -2.32 13.66 -10.59
C ASP A 243 -1.58 12.68 -11.50
N GLU A 244 -0.87 13.16 -12.52
CA GLU A 244 -0.11 12.32 -13.46
C GLU A 244 1.01 11.51 -12.79
N ILE A 245 1.54 11.98 -11.66
CA ILE A 245 2.52 11.24 -10.85
C ILE A 245 1.86 10.07 -10.12
N LEU A 246 0.62 10.26 -9.64
CA LEU A 246 -0.10 9.30 -8.81
C LEU A 246 -0.92 8.30 -9.63
N TYR A 247 -1.60 8.76 -10.69
CA TYR A 247 -2.49 7.98 -11.54
C TYR A 247 -2.65 8.59 -12.94
N ASN A 248 -3.12 7.81 -13.91
CA ASN A 248 -3.54 8.31 -15.21
C ASN A 248 -5.05 8.64 -15.19
N PRO A 249 -5.45 9.91 -15.40
CA PRO A 249 -6.85 10.31 -15.44
C PRO A 249 -7.73 9.59 -16.48
N LYS A 250 -7.13 9.00 -17.52
CA LYS A 250 -7.87 8.20 -18.51
C LYS A 250 -8.30 6.84 -17.98
N THR A 251 -7.59 6.33 -16.97
CA THR A 251 -7.84 5.00 -16.38
C THR A 251 -8.71 5.04 -15.13
N THR A 252 -8.79 6.20 -14.48
CA THR A 252 -9.46 6.33 -13.18
C THR A 252 -10.39 7.52 -13.19
N SER A 253 -11.69 7.27 -13.04
CA SER A 253 -12.70 8.31 -13.00
C SER A 253 -12.50 9.25 -11.80
N SER A 254 -12.90 10.52 -11.97
CA SER A 254 -12.88 11.49 -10.89
C SER A 254 -13.63 10.96 -9.66
N LYS A 255 -14.80 10.34 -9.84
CA LYS A 255 -15.57 9.71 -8.76
C LYS A 255 -14.73 8.74 -7.91
N THR A 256 -13.94 7.88 -8.53
CA THR A 256 -13.04 6.95 -7.83
C THR A 256 -11.94 7.71 -7.09
N VAL A 257 -11.33 8.71 -7.72
CA VAL A 257 -10.30 9.57 -7.08
C VAL A 257 -10.85 10.30 -5.85
N LYS A 258 -12.05 10.89 -5.93
CA LYS A 258 -12.69 11.60 -4.79
C LYS A 258 -12.89 10.67 -3.58
N LYS A 259 -13.35 9.44 -3.84
CA LYS A 259 -13.49 8.40 -2.81
C LYS A 259 -12.13 7.99 -2.23
N ILE A 260 -11.11 7.79 -3.06
CA ILE A 260 -9.76 7.43 -2.61
C ILE A 260 -9.17 8.53 -1.73
N MET A 261 -9.23 9.79 -2.17
CA MET A 261 -8.75 10.93 -1.39
C MET A 261 -9.44 11.04 -0.03
N LYS A 262 -10.74 10.73 0.04
CA LYS A 262 -11.49 10.79 1.29
C LYS A 262 -11.17 9.64 2.27
N ASN A 263 -10.93 8.44 1.76
CA ASN A 263 -10.93 7.23 2.59
C ASN A 263 -9.56 6.56 2.72
N ALA A 264 -8.71 6.65 1.70
CA ALA A 264 -7.48 5.88 1.62
C ALA A 264 -6.25 6.64 2.08
N ILE A 265 -6.20 7.97 1.91
CA ILE A 265 -5.00 8.76 2.21
C ILE A 265 -4.76 8.84 3.72
N GLU A 266 -3.51 8.61 4.11
CA GLU A 266 -3.05 8.64 5.49
C GLU A 266 -1.79 9.51 5.63
N ASN A 267 -1.55 9.96 6.86
CA ASN A 267 -0.28 10.60 7.19
C ASN A 267 0.83 9.54 7.25
N VAL A 268 2.04 9.94 6.86
CA VAL A 268 3.21 9.07 6.90
C VAL A 268 3.94 9.28 8.22
N SER A 269 4.36 8.19 8.86
CA SER A 269 5.20 8.25 10.06
C SER A 269 6.47 9.05 9.83
N ASP A 270 6.95 9.71 10.87
CA ASP A 270 8.16 10.51 10.83
C ASP A 270 9.38 9.65 10.48
N GLY A 271 9.57 8.52 11.16
CA GLY A 271 10.65 7.57 10.88
C GLY A 271 10.59 6.95 9.47
N VAL A 272 9.40 6.67 8.94
CA VAL A 272 9.25 6.18 7.54
C VAL A 272 9.68 7.28 6.56
N THR A 273 9.23 8.51 6.79
CA THR A 273 9.57 9.66 5.93
C THR A 273 11.08 9.89 5.91
N GLU A 274 11.72 9.90 7.07
CA GLU A 274 13.17 10.08 7.20
C GLU A 274 13.96 8.97 6.49
N GLN A 275 13.52 7.72 6.64
CA GLN A 275 14.18 6.58 6.00
C GLN A 275 14.08 6.64 4.48
N PHE A 276 12.91 6.97 3.93
CA PHE A 276 12.73 7.15 2.49
C PHE A 276 13.55 8.34 1.95
N MET A 277 13.55 9.47 2.66
CA MET A 277 14.35 10.63 2.27
C MET A 277 15.84 10.30 2.25
N ARG A 278 16.33 9.55 3.24
CA ARG A 278 17.72 9.06 3.25
C ARG A 278 18.00 8.21 2.00
N TRP A 279 17.13 7.28 1.62
CA TRP A 279 17.33 6.46 0.42
C TRP A 279 17.30 7.26 -0.88
N ILE A 280 16.42 8.25 -0.99
CA ILE A 280 16.34 9.14 -2.15
C ILE A 280 17.61 9.98 -2.27
N GLU A 281 18.14 10.48 -1.14
CA GLU A 281 19.36 11.30 -1.09
C GLU A 281 20.62 10.50 -1.38
N THR A 282 20.81 9.37 -0.71
CA THR A 282 22.02 8.55 -0.83
C THR A 282 22.00 7.63 -2.03
N LYS A 283 20.83 7.43 -2.66
CA LYS A 283 20.59 6.43 -3.71
C LYS A 283 20.90 5.00 -3.24
N GLN A 284 20.78 4.77 -1.93
CA GLN A 284 21.06 3.49 -1.28
C GLN A 284 19.91 3.12 -0.35
N MET A 285 19.27 1.99 -0.59
CA MET A 285 18.19 1.47 0.27
C MET A 285 18.75 0.58 1.36
N HIS A 286 19.32 1.18 2.40
CA HIS A 286 19.85 0.45 3.56
C HIS A 286 18.88 0.45 4.73
N SER A 287 18.89 -0.61 5.54
CA SER A 287 18.30 -0.57 6.88
C SER A 287 18.91 0.57 7.70
N LEU A 288 18.20 1.06 8.72
CA LEU A 288 18.63 2.19 9.53
C LEU A 288 19.98 1.95 10.21
N ASN A 289 20.20 0.72 10.68
CA ASN A 289 21.47 0.27 11.26
C ASN A 289 22.59 0.03 10.22
N GLY A 290 22.30 0.11 8.92
CA GLY A 290 23.25 -0.07 7.83
C GLY A 290 23.67 -1.52 7.55
N PHE A 291 23.10 -2.51 8.26
CA PHE A 291 23.50 -3.91 8.10
C PHE A 291 22.92 -4.59 6.86
N TYR A 292 21.80 -4.10 6.34
CA TYR A 292 21.10 -4.72 5.22
C TYR A 292 20.99 -3.76 4.05
N ASP A 293 21.60 -4.12 2.93
CA ASP A 293 21.37 -3.48 1.63
C ASP A 293 20.17 -4.13 0.95
N TYR A 294 19.02 -3.46 1.01
CA TYR A 294 17.77 -4.01 0.47
C TYR A 294 17.82 -4.23 -1.04
N VAL A 295 18.63 -3.48 -1.80
CA VAL A 295 18.76 -3.69 -3.24
C VAL A 295 19.57 -4.96 -3.50
N GLN A 296 20.76 -5.07 -2.90
CA GLN A 296 21.63 -6.24 -3.10
C GLN A 296 21.01 -7.55 -2.59
N LEU A 297 20.16 -7.46 -1.56
CA LEU A 297 19.53 -8.61 -0.94
C LEU A 297 18.24 -9.07 -1.64
N GLN A 298 17.77 -8.37 -2.69
CA GLN A 298 16.63 -8.83 -3.53
C GLN A 298 16.85 -10.23 -4.10
N LYS A 299 18.10 -10.67 -4.26
CA LYS A 299 18.43 -12.07 -4.63
C LYS A 299 17.89 -13.11 -3.65
N LYS A 300 17.55 -12.75 -2.41
CA LYS A 300 16.91 -13.67 -1.44
C LYS A 300 15.44 -13.96 -1.77
N ILE A 301 14.80 -13.17 -2.64
CA ILE A 301 13.44 -13.44 -3.14
C ILE A 301 13.49 -14.70 -4.01
N SER A 302 13.06 -15.84 -3.45
CA SER A 302 13.15 -17.16 -4.09
C SER A 302 11.78 -17.83 -4.32
N VAL A 303 10.73 -17.31 -3.69
CA VAL A 303 9.35 -17.79 -3.87
C VAL A 303 8.82 -17.48 -5.27
N PRO A 304 7.82 -18.23 -5.78
CA PRO A 304 7.14 -17.86 -7.01
C PRO A 304 6.68 -16.40 -6.97
N SER A 305 7.11 -15.58 -7.92
CA SER A 305 6.92 -14.12 -7.88
C SER A 305 6.38 -13.53 -9.19
N LEU A 306 5.33 -12.72 -9.13
CA LEU A 306 4.85 -11.93 -10.26
C LEU A 306 5.13 -10.44 -10.00
N PHE A 307 5.69 -9.75 -10.99
CA PHE A 307 5.97 -8.32 -10.94
C PHE A 307 5.20 -7.59 -12.03
N ILE A 308 4.37 -6.62 -11.63
CA ILE A 308 3.54 -5.82 -12.54
C ILE A 308 3.91 -4.35 -12.39
N ALA A 309 4.16 -3.67 -13.51
CA ALA A 309 4.36 -2.22 -13.58
C ALA A 309 3.30 -1.56 -14.45
N GLY A 310 3.01 -0.28 -14.22
CA GLY A 310 2.24 0.55 -15.15
C GLY A 310 3.18 1.26 -16.12
N GLU A 311 2.81 1.36 -17.40
CA GLU A 311 3.63 2.04 -18.42
C GLU A 311 3.96 3.50 -18.07
N LYS A 312 2.98 4.21 -17.48
CA LYS A 312 3.11 5.62 -17.08
C LYS A 312 3.44 5.78 -15.61
N ASP A 313 3.85 4.72 -14.93
CA ASP A 313 4.25 4.80 -13.54
C ASP A 313 5.59 5.56 -13.43
N VAL A 314 5.57 6.74 -12.80
CA VAL A 314 6.78 7.54 -12.56
C VAL A 314 7.36 7.33 -11.15
N ILE A 315 6.59 6.70 -10.26
CA ILE A 315 7.01 6.40 -8.88
C ILE A 315 7.78 5.09 -8.87
N ALA A 316 7.15 4.03 -9.38
CA ALA A 316 7.73 2.72 -9.56
C ALA A 316 7.78 2.40 -11.06
N THR A 317 8.71 3.06 -11.75
CA THR A 317 8.82 2.92 -13.21
C THR A 317 8.98 1.46 -13.63
N PRO A 318 8.57 1.10 -14.86
CA PRO A 318 8.81 -0.23 -15.40
C PRO A 318 10.25 -0.73 -15.21
N GLU A 319 11.24 0.15 -15.34
CA GLU A 319 12.65 -0.16 -15.11
C GLU A 319 12.95 -0.47 -13.63
N SER A 320 12.44 0.35 -12.70
CA SER A 320 12.63 0.11 -11.27
C SER A 320 11.98 -1.20 -10.82
N VAL A 321 10.76 -1.50 -11.28
CA VAL A 321 10.09 -2.77 -10.98
C VAL A 321 10.82 -3.95 -11.64
N ARG A 322 11.26 -3.79 -12.90
CA ARG A 322 12.03 -4.82 -13.61
C ARG A 322 13.35 -5.16 -12.91
N SER A 323 13.99 -4.18 -12.26
CA SER A 323 15.22 -4.44 -11.50
C SER A 323 15.03 -5.48 -10.38
N VAL A 324 13.88 -5.47 -9.68
CA VAL A 324 13.59 -6.50 -8.66
C VAL A 324 13.35 -7.87 -9.31
N TYR A 325 12.61 -7.88 -10.41
CA TYR A 325 12.37 -9.10 -11.17
C TYR A 325 13.69 -9.73 -11.60
N GLU A 326 14.64 -8.96 -12.12
CA GLU A 326 15.96 -9.44 -12.55
C GLU A 326 16.79 -9.93 -11.37
N ASN A 327 16.85 -9.15 -10.28
CA ASN A 327 17.63 -9.47 -9.08
C ASN A 327 17.09 -10.70 -8.31
N SER A 328 15.79 -10.97 -8.36
CA SER A 328 15.17 -12.11 -7.67
C SER A 328 15.73 -13.46 -8.15
N SER A 329 16.08 -14.34 -7.21
CA SER A 329 16.52 -15.71 -7.50
C SER A 329 15.38 -16.70 -7.78
N SER A 330 14.13 -16.23 -7.78
CA SER A 330 12.97 -17.08 -8.02
C SER A 330 13.08 -17.79 -9.36
N LYS A 331 12.84 -19.11 -9.34
CA LYS A 331 12.80 -19.95 -10.55
C LYS A 331 11.45 -19.87 -11.27
N LYS A 332 10.43 -19.33 -10.61
CA LYS A 332 9.07 -19.18 -11.12
C LYS A 332 8.70 -17.71 -11.01
N LYS A 333 9.21 -16.89 -11.95
CA LYS A 333 8.96 -15.46 -11.96
C LYS A 333 8.39 -14.97 -13.28
N GLU A 334 7.49 -13.99 -13.21
CA GLU A 334 6.86 -13.34 -14.36
C GLU A 334 6.97 -11.82 -14.21
N PHE A 335 7.12 -11.10 -15.32
CA PHE A 335 7.12 -9.64 -15.38
C PHE A 335 6.10 -9.16 -16.41
N ARG A 336 5.29 -8.15 -16.07
CA ARG A 336 4.29 -7.56 -16.96
C ARG A 336 4.26 -6.05 -16.84
N VAL A 337 4.02 -5.39 -17.97
CA VAL A 337 3.74 -3.95 -18.03
C VAL A 337 2.31 -3.76 -18.51
N ILE A 338 1.50 -3.06 -17.72
CA ILE A 338 0.11 -2.76 -18.03
C ILE A 338 0.06 -1.50 -18.88
N SER A 339 -0.21 -1.71 -20.16
CA SER A 339 -0.17 -0.66 -21.19
C SER A 339 -1.17 -0.97 -22.29
N LYS A 340 -1.55 0.05 -23.05
CA LYS A 340 -2.46 -0.11 -24.18
C LYS A 340 -1.88 -1.03 -25.25
N ILE A 341 -0.58 -0.93 -25.52
CA ILE A 341 0.11 -1.78 -26.50
C ILE A 341 0.19 -3.25 -26.07
N ASN A 342 0.17 -3.52 -24.76
CA ASN A 342 0.14 -4.87 -24.20
C ASN A 342 -1.30 -5.40 -23.97
N GLY A 343 -2.30 -4.73 -24.54
CA GLY A 343 -3.69 -5.19 -24.53
C GLY A 343 -4.54 -4.72 -23.35
N ALA A 344 -4.03 -3.83 -22.50
CA ALA A 344 -4.86 -3.16 -21.48
C ALA A 344 -5.73 -2.07 -22.12
N SER A 345 -6.75 -1.59 -21.40
CA SER A 345 -7.66 -0.56 -21.90
C SER A 345 -6.98 0.80 -22.16
N ASP A 346 -5.96 1.16 -21.38
CA ASP A 346 -5.13 2.38 -21.54
C ASP A 346 -3.75 2.15 -20.87
N ASP A 347 -2.92 3.19 -20.80
CA ASP A 347 -1.61 3.13 -20.15
C ASP A 347 -1.73 3.39 -18.65
N TYR A 348 -1.35 2.43 -17.82
CA TYR A 348 -1.57 2.54 -16.38
C TYR A 348 -0.48 3.36 -15.69
N GLY A 349 -0.88 4.23 -14.75
CA GLY A 349 0.01 4.89 -13.78
C GLY A 349 0.13 4.11 -12.46
N HIS A 350 0.74 4.72 -11.44
CA HIS A 350 1.11 4.04 -10.19
C HIS A 350 -0.07 3.43 -9.41
N ALA A 351 -1.05 4.25 -9.05
CA ALA A 351 -2.22 3.80 -8.29
C ALA A 351 -3.23 3.07 -9.20
N CYS A 352 -3.19 3.31 -10.51
CA CYS A 352 -4.11 2.69 -11.48
C CYS A 352 -4.10 1.17 -11.41
N LEU A 353 -2.95 0.56 -11.08
CA LEU A 353 -2.81 -0.88 -10.91
C LEU A 353 -3.78 -1.48 -9.88
N VAL A 354 -4.30 -0.67 -8.95
CA VAL A 354 -5.20 -1.10 -7.87
C VAL A 354 -6.54 -0.37 -7.87
N MET A 355 -6.58 0.90 -8.31
CA MET A 355 -7.79 1.73 -8.27
C MET A 355 -8.33 2.12 -9.64
N GLY A 356 -7.73 1.67 -10.74
CA GLY A 356 -8.25 1.95 -12.09
C GLY A 356 -9.64 1.34 -12.30
N ASP A 357 -10.52 2.03 -13.01
CA ASP A 357 -11.91 1.60 -13.20
C ASP A 357 -12.03 0.28 -13.99
N ARG A 358 -10.95 -0.11 -14.69
CA ARG A 358 -10.82 -1.37 -15.45
C ARG A 358 -9.77 -2.31 -14.87
N ALA A 359 -9.27 -2.05 -13.65
CA ALA A 359 -8.19 -2.83 -13.05
C ALA A 359 -8.56 -4.31 -12.85
N GLU A 360 -9.83 -4.64 -12.62
CA GLU A 360 -10.30 -6.04 -12.57
C GLU A 360 -9.95 -6.81 -13.85
N ASP A 361 -10.25 -6.20 -15.00
CA ASP A 361 -10.05 -6.78 -16.32
C ASP A 361 -8.60 -6.63 -16.80
N ASP A 362 -7.92 -5.53 -16.50
CA ASP A 362 -6.57 -5.27 -17.04
C ASP A 362 -5.45 -5.79 -16.15
N VAL A 363 -5.69 -5.99 -14.84
CA VAL A 363 -4.64 -6.28 -13.85
C VAL A 363 -4.97 -7.50 -12.99
N PHE A 364 -6.13 -7.53 -12.34
CA PHE A 364 -6.43 -8.53 -11.30
C PHE A 364 -6.52 -9.94 -11.86
N GLN A 365 -6.91 -10.11 -13.13
CA GLN A 365 -6.86 -11.40 -13.80
C GLN A 365 -5.45 -12.03 -13.82
N TYR A 366 -4.39 -11.22 -13.95
CA TYR A 366 -3.01 -11.73 -13.94
C TYR A 366 -2.60 -12.16 -12.52
N VAL A 367 -3.03 -11.40 -11.51
CA VAL A 367 -2.84 -11.75 -10.09
C VAL A 367 -3.50 -13.08 -9.80
N GLU A 368 -4.78 -13.24 -10.13
CA GLU A 368 -5.52 -14.48 -9.93
C GLU A 368 -4.90 -15.67 -10.65
N SER A 369 -4.58 -15.52 -11.93
CA SER A 369 -3.99 -16.60 -12.73
C SER A 369 -2.67 -17.09 -12.12
N PHE A 370 -1.84 -16.16 -11.67
CA PHE A 370 -0.58 -16.48 -11.02
C PHE A 370 -0.77 -17.15 -9.66
N LEU A 371 -1.66 -16.62 -8.81
CA LEU A 371 -1.98 -17.18 -7.51
C LEU A 371 -2.61 -18.58 -7.64
N LYS A 372 -3.47 -18.81 -8.62
CA LYS A 372 -4.06 -20.12 -8.89
C LYS A 372 -3.01 -21.17 -9.23
N LYS A 373 -1.95 -20.77 -9.94
CA LYS A 373 -0.87 -21.64 -10.39
C LYS A 373 0.19 -21.90 -9.30
N HIS A 374 0.43 -20.93 -8.43
CA HIS A 374 1.59 -20.94 -7.53
C HIS A 374 1.25 -20.76 -6.04
N GLY A 375 0.14 -20.11 -5.71
CA GLY A 375 -0.33 -19.81 -4.36
C GLY A 375 -1.15 -20.94 -3.74
N LEU A 376 -0.57 -22.14 -3.66
CA LEU A 376 -1.23 -23.31 -3.10
C LEU A 376 -0.95 -23.46 -1.60
N ARG A 377 -1.93 -23.97 -0.83
CA ARG A 377 -1.79 -24.21 0.63
C ARG A 377 -0.68 -25.18 0.94
N ASP A 378 -0.65 -26.29 0.20
CA ASP A 378 0.33 -27.36 0.38
C ASP A 378 1.46 -27.24 -0.64
N GLN A 379 2.69 -27.55 -0.23
CA GLN A 379 3.75 -27.80 -1.20
C GLN A 379 3.40 -29.08 -1.99
N PRO A 380 3.39 -29.04 -3.35
CA PRO A 380 3.21 -30.24 -4.14
C PRO A 380 4.34 -31.23 -3.81
N GLY A 381 4.06 -32.25 -3.00
CA GLY A 381 5.02 -33.31 -2.66
C GLY A 381 4.95 -33.88 -1.24
N ILE A 382 4.40 -33.17 -0.24
CA ILE A 382 4.40 -33.65 1.16
C ILE A 382 3.09 -34.38 1.50
N GLY A 383 1.93 -33.79 1.20
CA GLY A 383 0.63 -34.41 1.48
C GLY A 383 0.34 -35.69 0.68
N ILE A 384 0.85 -35.77 -0.56
CA ILE A 384 0.70 -36.95 -1.43
C ILE A 384 1.53 -38.12 -0.89
N LYS A 385 2.79 -37.89 -0.50
CA LYS A 385 3.65 -38.94 0.07
C LYS A 385 3.14 -39.49 1.40
N ILE A 386 2.53 -38.65 2.23
CA ILE A 386 1.94 -39.11 3.51
C ILE A 386 0.67 -39.92 3.25
N LYS A 387 -0.22 -39.48 2.34
CA LYS A 387 -1.40 -40.26 1.96
C LYS A 387 -1.04 -41.58 1.29
N GLU A 388 -0.11 -41.60 0.35
CA GLU A 388 0.39 -42.82 -0.31
C GLU A 388 1.15 -43.73 0.66
N GLY A 389 1.90 -43.17 1.61
CA GLY A 389 2.58 -43.91 2.67
C GLY A 389 1.59 -44.59 3.64
N ILE A 390 0.53 -43.89 4.05
CA ILE A 390 -0.51 -44.44 4.93
C ILE A 390 -1.36 -45.48 4.20
N LEU A 391 -1.74 -45.23 2.93
CA LEU A 391 -2.45 -46.20 2.11
C LEU A 391 -1.60 -47.45 1.85
N SER A 392 -0.32 -47.30 1.51
CA SER A 392 0.57 -48.46 1.29
C SER A 392 0.85 -49.25 2.57
N ALA A 393 0.92 -48.59 3.73
CA ALA A 393 1.00 -49.27 5.03
C ALA A 393 -0.28 -50.05 5.35
N LEU A 394 -1.47 -49.47 5.14
CA LEU A 394 -2.76 -50.14 5.35
C LEU A 394 -2.96 -51.35 4.42
N PHE A 395 -2.42 -51.32 3.19
CA PHE A 395 -2.43 -52.47 2.29
C PHE A 395 -1.42 -53.57 2.65
N ARG A 396 -0.31 -53.24 3.33
CA ARG A 396 0.66 -54.24 3.82
C ARG A 396 0.21 -55.00 5.07
N PHE A 397 -0.73 -54.45 5.85
CA PHE A 397 -1.32 -55.15 7.01
C PHE A 397 -2.51 -56.05 6.65
N ARG A 398 -2.85 -56.18 5.36
CA ARG A 398 -4.02 -56.90 4.88
C ARG A 398 -3.70 -58.14 4.03
N ASN A 399 -2.42 -58.51 3.91
CA ASN A 399 -1.94 -59.73 3.24
C ASN A 399 -1.14 -60.59 4.19
#